data_AF-A0A3M1SLQ2-F1
#
_entry.id   AF-A0A3M1SLQ2-F1
#
_cell.length_a   1.000
_cell.length_b   1.000
_cell.length_c   1.000
_cell.angle_alpha   90.00
_cell.angle_beta   90.00
_cell.angle_gamma   90.00
#
_symmetry.space_group_name_H-M   'P 1'
#
loop_
_entity.id
_entity.type
_entity.pdbx_description
1 polymer ?
#
loop_
_entity_poly.entity_id
_entity_poly.type
_entity_poly.pdbx_seq_one_letter_code
_entity_poly.pdbx_strand_id
1 'polypeptide(L)'
;MASTFRRRDRRVTRGRRAHATAKPKVRQENDSFPIIEEAILTAFPARGSRKKTVNTHDPTHCTCFADQAEDRLCEVIDHRNIGEAIYRLRLRWPTFADKALPGQFVMVRIPHSTDPLLGRAFAIYDLVASPEGDCVDIVYMTLGRMTAMLPEVRPGTRLRVWGPLGNGFRLPQAKHLVLVAGGIGHTPFLMLAKAALGRAEYARGTYHAPQAE
;
A
#
# COMPACT_ATOMS: atom_id res chain seq x y z
N MET A 1 -42.83 71.50 -3.44
CA MET A 1 -42.94 70.39 -4.39
C MET A 1 -43.27 69.13 -3.60
N ALA A 2 -44.32 68.44 -4.04
CA ALA A 2 -45.00 67.28 -3.44
C ALA A 2 -44.05 66.09 -3.15
N SER A 3 -44.28 65.09 -2.30
CA SER A 3 -45.45 64.50 -1.62
C SER A 3 -44.93 63.67 -0.42
N THR A 4 -45.52 63.73 0.79
CA THR A 4 -46.49 62.74 1.36
C THR A 4 -45.95 61.30 1.35
N PHE A 5 -45.72 60.58 2.46
CA PHE A 5 -46.73 60.03 3.38
C PHE A 5 -46.07 59.31 4.58
N ARG A 6 -46.65 59.47 5.78
CA ARG A 6 -46.27 58.82 7.06
C ARG A 6 -46.83 57.39 7.19
N ARG A 7 -46.12 56.52 7.92
CA ARG A 7 -46.63 55.63 9.01
C ARG A 7 -45.44 54.87 9.63
N ARG A 8 -44.96 55.24 10.83
CA ARG A 8 -45.31 54.78 12.20
C ARG A 8 -45.11 53.28 12.51
N ASP A 9 -44.17 53.08 13.44
CA ASP A 9 -44.10 52.14 14.58
C ASP A 9 -44.06 50.62 14.35
N ARG A 10 -42.96 50.01 14.83
CA ARG A 10 -42.97 49.19 16.05
C ARG A 10 -41.56 48.84 16.53
N ARG A 11 -41.31 49.12 17.82
CA ARG A 11 -40.21 48.61 18.65
C ARG A 11 -40.17 47.08 18.64
N VAL A 12 -38.99 46.47 18.48
CA VAL A 12 -38.68 45.15 19.07
C VAL A 12 -37.24 45.13 19.60
N THR A 13 -37.15 44.51 20.78
CA THR A 13 -36.12 44.30 21.79
C THR A 13 -34.73 43.75 21.41
N ARG A 14 -33.74 44.17 22.23
CA ARG A 14 -32.55 43.45 22.74
C ARG A 14 -32.31 42.01 22.24
N GLY A 15 -31.07 41.74 21.85
CA GLY A 15 -30.51 40.39 21.82
C GLY A 15 -29.00 40.36 21.60
N ARG A 16 -28.21 40.38 22.68
CA ARG A 16 -26.82 39.89 22.69
C ARG A 16 -26.82 38.44 22.19
N ARG A 17 -25.89 38.08 21.30
CA ARG A 17 -25.25 36.74 21.28
C ARG A 17 -23.95 36.79 20.49
N ALA A 18 -22.85 36.60 21.20
CA ALA A 18 -21.57 36.22 20.64
C ALA A 18 -21.70 34.81 20.06
N HIS A 19 -21.35 34.62 18.78
CA HIS A 19 -21.17 33.30 18.20
C HIS A 19 -19.70 32.89 18.38
N ALA A 20 -19.45 32.14 19.45
CA ALA A 20 -18.27 31.31 19.58
C ALA A 20 -18.48 30.07 18.69
N THR A 21 -17.67 29.91 17.65
CA THR A 21 -17.64 28.74 16.78
C THR A 21 -16.95 27.60 17.53
N ALA A 22 -17.73 26.66 18.06
CA ALA A 22 -17.23 25.46 18.70
C ALA A 22 -16.57 24.53 17.67
N LYS A 23 -15.32 24.14 17.91
CA LYS A 23 -14.65 23.05 17.19
C LYS A 23 -15.36 21.72 17.54
N PRO A 24 -15.62 20.83 16.56
CA PRO A 24 -16.20 19.54 16.87
C PRO A 24 -15.19 18.68 17.64
N LYS A 25 -15.65 18.19 18.78
CA LYS A 25 -14.91 17.31 19.70
C LYS A 25 -14.96 15.91 19.11
N VAL A 26 -13.85 15.45 18.52
CA VAL A 26 -13.71 14.08 18.01
C VAL A 26 -13.73 13.14 19.21
N ARG A 27 -14.74 12.27 19.27
CA ARG A 27 -14.74 11.09 20.14
C ARG A 27 -13.68 10.14 19.61
N GLN A 28 -12.66 9.86 20.42
CA GLN A 28 -11.83 8.69 20.22
C GLN A 28 -12.65 7.47 20.63
N GLU A 29 -13.22 6.81 19.64
CA GLU A 29 -13.77 5.47 19.77
C GLU A 29 -12.63 4.52 19.35
N ASN A 30 -12.16 3.72 20.31
CA ASN A 30 -11.10 2.73 20.12
C ASN A 30 -11.66 1.55 19.32
N ASP A 31 -11.81 1.73 18.02
CA ASP A 31 -12.09 0.61 17.12
C ASP A 31 -10.77 0.02 16.65
N SER A 32 -10.39 -1.05 17.33
CA SER A 32 -9.31 -1.97 16.98
C SER A 32 -9.38 -2.33 15.49
N PHE A 33 -8.34 -1.99 14.73
CA PHE A 33 -8.20 -2.35 13.31
C PHE A 33 -8.23 -3.88 13.12
N PRO A 34 -9.33 -4.47 12.61
CA PRO A 34 -9.48 -5.93 12.54
C PRO A 34 -8.73 -6.57 11.35
N ILE A 35 -8.11 -5.75 10.50
CA ILE A 35 -7.61 -6.18 9.18
C ILE A 35 -6.33 -7.03 9.30
N ILE A 36 -5.51 -6.83 10.33
CA ILE A 36 -4.27 -7.59 10.52
C ILE A 36 -4.58 -9.03 10.97
N GLU A 37 -5.58 -9.25 11.83
CA GLU A 37 -5.93 -10.60 12.30
C GLU A 37 -6.52 -11.46 11.17
N GLU A 38 -7.46 -10.94 10.37
CA GLU A 38 -8.06 -11.73 9.29
C GLU A 38 -7.08 -12.09 8.16
N ALA A 39 -6.17 -11.19 7.80
CA ALA A 39 -5.15 -11.44 6.78
C ALA A 39 -4.13 -12.52 7.21
N ILE A 40 -3.93 -12.67 8.53
CA ILE A 40 -3.10 -13.72 9.11
C ILE A 40 -3.85 -15.06 9.15
N LEU A 41 -5.18 -15.06 9.33
CA LEU A 41 -5.98 -16.27 9.59
C LEU A 41 -6.40 -17.06 8.33
N THR A 42 -6.37 -16.47 7.14
CA THR A 42 -6.82 -17.18 5.91
C THR A 42 -5.66 -17.94 5.24
N ALA A 43 -5.54 -19.22 5.54
CA ALA A 43 -4.48 -20.12 5.05
C ALA A 43 -4.77 -20.67 3.64
N PHE A 44 -3.73 -20.68 2.79
CA PHE A 44 -3.68 -21.43 1.51
C PHE A 44 -2.53 -22.47 1.57
N PRO A 45 -2.59 -23.57 0.79
CA PRO A 45 -1.66 -24.68 0.90
C PRO A 45 -0.24 -24.29 0.44
N ALA A 46 0.75 -24.83 1.13
CA ALA A 46 2.18 -24.63 0.86
C ALA A 46 2.58 -25.24 -0.50
N ARG A 47 3.40 -24.51 -1.27
CA ARG A 47 3.93 -24.94 -2.58
C ARG A 47 5.32 -25.57 -2.40
N GLY A 48 5.59 -26.69 -3.07
CA GLY A 48 6.91 -27.33 -3.11
C GLY A 48 7.93 -26.52 -3.92
N SER A 49 9.13 -26.34 -3.37
CA SER A 49 10.21 -25.50 -3.93
C SER A 49 11.09 -26.25 -4.93
N ARG A 50 11.35 -25.64 -6.10
CA ARG A 50 12.50 -25.96 -6.98
C ARG A 50 13.63 -24.99 -6.67
N LYS A 51 14.77 -25.51 -6.19
CA LYS A 51 15.99 -24.73 -5.93
C LYS A 51 16.64 -24.30 -7.25
N LYS A 52 16.86 -23.00 -7.46
CA LYS A 52 17.81 -22.46 -8.45
C LYS A 52 18.96 -21.80 -7.70
N THR A 53 20.18 -22.19 -8.06
CA THR A 53 21.44 -21.67 -7.51
C THR A 53 21.82 -20.39 -8.27
N VAL A 54 22.06 -19.28 -7.57
CA VAL A 54 22.60 -18.04 -8.15
C VAL A 54 24.10 -17.99 -7.87
N ASN A 55 24.91 -17.68 -8.89
CA ASN A 55 26.37 -17.58 -8.82
C ASN A 55 26.79 -16.32 -8.03
N THR A 56 27.74 -16.45 -7.10
CA THR A 56 28.08 -15.42 -6.09
C THR A 56 29.47 -14.77 -6.25
N HIS A 57 30.04 -14.68 -7.45
CA HIS A 57 31.46 -14.30 -7.64
C HIS A 57 31.75 -13.21 -8.70
N ASP A 58 30.97 -12.12 -8.72
CA ASP A 58 31.32 -10.91 -9.48
C ASP A 58 31.48 -9.72 -8.51
N PRO A 59 32.64 -9.04 -8.45
CA PRO A 59 32.88 -7.92 -7.53
C PRO A 59 32.09 -6.64 -7.89
N THR A 60 31.43 -6.58 -9.05
CA THR A 60 30.44 -5.53 -9.40
C THR A 60 29.01 -5.90 -8.99
N HIS A 61 28.82 -7.10 -8.43
CA HIS A 61 27.52 -7.64 -8.06
C HIS A 61 27.12 -7.20 -6.64
N CYS A 62 26.41 -6.08 -6.53
CA CYS A 62 25.52 -5.87 -5.38
C CYS A 62 24.42 -6.94 -5.43
N THR A 63 24.12 -7.60 -4.31
CA THR A 63 23.17 -8.73 -4.22
C THR A 63 21.69 -8.35 -4.45
N CYS A 64 21.43 -7.16 -4.97
CA CYS A 64 20.13 -6.57 -5.22
C CYS A 64 20.25 -5.50 -6.33
N PHE A 65 20.54 -5.93 -7.56
CA PHE A 65 20.36 -5.08 -8.73
C PHE A 65 18.88 -5.07 -9.17
N ALA A 66 18.49 -4.09 -9.97
CA ALA A 66 17.22 -4.10 -10.70
C ALA A 66 17.24 -5.11 -11.87
N ASP A 67 18.19 -6.04 -11.89
CA ASP A 67 18.38 -7.06 -12.93
C ASP A 67 17.19 -8.02 -13.03
N GLN A 68 16.48 -8.21 -11.92
CA GLN A 68 15.24 -9.00 -11.88
C GLN A 68 13.97 -8.15 -12.07
N ALA A 69 14.10 -6.82 -12.13
CA ALA A 69 12.96 -5.93 -12.29
C ALA A 69 12.43 -6.01 -13.72
N GLU A 70 11.12 -6.23 -13.86
CA GLU A 70 10.44 -6.12 -15.15
C GLU A 70 9.56 -4.86 -15.13
N ASP A 71 9.43 -4.20 -16.28
CA ASP A 71 8.44 -3.15 -16.51
C ASP A 71 7.37 -3.69 -17.47
N ARG A 72 6.11 -3.65 -17.03
CA ARG A 72 5.00 -4.21 -17.80
C ARG A 72 3.69 -3.50 -17.52
N LEU A 73 2.73 -3.76 -18.40
CA LEU A 73 1.33 -3.46 -18.12
C LEU A 73 0.73 -4.64 -17.35
N CYS A 74 0.22 -4.37 -16.15
CA CYS A 74 -0.48 -5.32 -15.29
C CYS A 74 -1.97 -5.00 -15.26
N GLU A 75 -2.79 -6.02 -15.43
CA GLU A 75 -4.24 -5.91 -15.30
C GLU A 75 -4.64 -5.84 -13.83
N VAL A 76 -5.53 -4.91 -13.51
CA VAL A 76 -6.18 -4.82 -12.20
C VAL A 76 -7.26 -5.89 -12.12
N ILE A 77 -7.12 -6.81 -11.17
CA ILE A 77 -8.07 -7.91 -10.97
C ILE A 77 -9.09 -7.57 -9.90
N ASP A 78 -8.66 -6.86 -8.87
CA ASP A 78 -9.52 -6.38 -7.80
C ASP A 78 -9.00 -5.03 -7.31
N HIS A 79 -9.92 -4.14 -7.00
CA HIS A 79 -9.60 -2.85 -6.43
C HIS A 79 -10.72 -2.40 -5.49
N ARG A 80 -10.43 -2.33 -4.20
CA ARG A 80 -11.45 -2.09 -3.18
C ARG A 80 -10.96 -1.20 -2.05
N ASN A 81 -11.87 -0.39 -1.53
CA ASN A 81 -11.67 0.34 -0.30
C ASN A 81 -11.68 -0.65 0.87
N ILE A 82 -10.71 -0.55 1.78
CA ILE A 82 -10.58 -1.39 2.97
C ILE A 82 -10.55 -0.57 4.26
N GLY A 83 -10.80 0.74 4.19
CA GLY A 83 -10.72 1.66 5.30
C GLY A 83 -10.79 3.12 4.85
N GLU A 84 -10.83 4.05 5.81
CA GLU A 84 -10.84 5.48 5.52
C GLU A 84 -9.61 5.87 4.69
N ALA A 85 -9.84 6.28 3.44
CA ALA A 85 -8.78 6.62 2.48
C ALA A 85 -7.77 5.48 2.17
N ILE A 86 -8.04 4.22 2.56
CA ILE A 86 -7.14 3.08 2.34
C ILE A 86 -7.76 2.11 1.35
N TYR A 87 -6.96 1.70 0.36
CA TYR A 87 -7.39 0.83 -0.72
C TYR A 87 -6.41 -0.33 -0.89
N ARG A 88 -6.96 -1.48 -1.29
CA ARG A 88 -6.19 -2.62 -1.78
C ARG A 88 -6.36 -2.73 -3.29
N LEU A 89 -5.24 -2.77 -3.99
CA LEU A 89 -5.18 -2.99 -5.44
C LEU A 89 -4.47 -4.31 -5.72
N ARG A 90 -5.13 -5.21 -6.45
CA ARG A 90 -4.62 -6.50 -6.87
C ARG A 90 -4.28 -6.48 -8.36
N LEU A 91 -3.04 -6.80 -8.68
CA LEU A 91 -2.49 -6.76 -10.04
C LEU A 91 -2.10 -8.16 -10.50
N ARG A 92 -2.54 -8.58 -11.68
CA ARG A 92 -2.14 -9.88 -12.26
C ARG A 92 -0.70 -9.81 -12.74
N TRP A 93 0.15 -10.69 -12.21
CA TRP A 93 1.54 -10.81 -12.63
C TRP A 93 2.06 -12.25 -12.40
N PRO A 94 1.87 -13.13 -13.40
CA PRO A 94 2.05 -14.57 -13.22
C PRO A 94 3.43 -15.04 -12.77
N THR A 95 4.48 -14.28 -13.07
CA THR A 95 5.89 -14.63 -12.81
C THR A 95 6.51 -13.86 -11.64
N PHE A 96 5.75 -13.00 -10.97
CA PHE A 96 6.31 -12.09 -9.97
C PHE A 96 6.63 -12.77 -8.65
N ALA A 97 5.81 -13.76 -8.27
CA ALA A 97 5.93 -14.41 -6.97
C ALA A 97 7.28 -15.11 -6.78
N ASP A 98 7.86 -15.62 -7.86
CA ASP A 98 9.16 -16.28 -7.85
C ASP A 98 10.35 -15.32 -7.65
N LYS A 99 10.12 -14.00 -7.75
CA LYS A 99 11.17 -12.98 -7.72
C LYS A 99 11.12 -12.08 -6.49
N ALA A 100 9.95 -11.88 -5.92
CA ALA A 100 9.73 -10.89 -4.87
C ALA A 100 10.17 -11.41 -3.48
N LEU A 101 10.83 -10.52 -2.74
CA LEU A 101 11.25 -10.69 -1.35
C LEU A 101 10.34 -9.87 -0.42
N PRO A 102 10.10 -10.33 0.81
CA PRO A 102 9.46 -9.50 1.83
C PRO A 102 10.15 -8.14 1.97
N GLY A 103 9.39 -7.06 2.08
CA GLY A 103 9.94 -5.69 2.22
C GLY A 103 10.33 -5.00 0.91
N GLN A 104 10.20 -5.66 -0.24
CA GLN A 104 10.36 -4.99 -1.53
C GLN A 104 9.12 -4.17 -1.91
N PHE A 105 9.28 -3.35 -2.93
CA PHE A 105 8.23 -2.50 -3.47
C PHE A 105 8.14 -2.61 -4.99
N VAL A 106 7.02 -2.15 -5.53
CA VAL A 106 6.82 -1.92 -6.96
C VAL A 106 6.55 -0.45 -7.20
N MET A 107 6.91 0.02 -8.39
CA MET A 107 6.51 1.32 -8.86
C MET A 107 5.26 1.18 -9.72
N VAL A 108 4.24 2.00 -9.46
CA VAL A 108 2.99 2.00 -10.23
C VAL A 108 2.81 3.36 -10.89
N ARG A 109 2.33 3.35 -12.13
CA ARG A 109 1.95 4.55 -12.89
C ARG A 109 0.66 4.30 -13.65
N ILE A 110 -0.24 5.28 -13.63
CA ILE A 110 -1.44 5.30 -14.47
C ILE A 110 -0.99 5.62 -15.92
N PRO A 111 -1.20 4.73 -16.90
CA PRO A 111 -0.83 4.99 -18.29
C PRO A 111 -1.55 6.24 -18.83
N HIS A 112 -0.91 6.93 -19.77
CA HIS A 112 -1.44 8.13 -20.43
C HIS A 112 -1.74 9.35 -19.53
N SER A 113 -1.49 9.26 -18.23
CA SER A 113 -1.48 10.44 -17.36
C SER A 113 -0.15 11.20 -17.49
N THR A 114 -0.24 12.53 -17.61
CA THR A 114 0.90 13.46 -17.63
C THR A 114 1.09 14.19 -16.29
N ASP A 115 0.07 14.20 -15.43
CA ASP A 115 0.17 14.65 -14.04
C ASP A 115 -0.41 13.57 -13.12
N PRO A 116 0.40 12.91 -12.26
CA PRO A 116 1.85 13.03 -12.15
C PRO A 116 2.58 12.18 -13.19
N LEU A 117 3.65 12.74 -13.75
CA LEU A 117 4.49 12.09 -14.76
C LEU A 117 5.18 10.81 -14.24
N LEU A 118 5.63 10.84 -12.99
CA LEU A 118 6.37 9.75 -12.37
C LEU A 118 5.45 8.76 -11.65
N GLY A 119 5.83 7.49 -11.69
CA GLY A 119 5.21 6.48 -10.85
C GLY A 119 5.49 6.70 -9.35
N ARG A 120 4.74 6.01 -8.50
CA ARG A 120 4.96 5.99 -7.05
C ARG A 120 5.30 4.59 -6.57
N ALA A 121 6.21 4.53 -5.61
CA ALA A 121 6.59 3.31 -4.94
C ALA A 121 5.46 2.88 -3.99
N PHE A 122 5.07 1.60 -4.08
CA PHE A 122 4.19 0.95 -3.13
C PHE A 122 4.83 -0.35 -2.66
N ALA A 123 4.90 -0.53 -1.34
CA ALA A 123 5.33 -1.79 -0.76
C ALA A 123 4.46 -2.93 -1.29
N ILE A 124 5.11 -4.05 -1.60
CA ILE A 124 4.38 -5.29 -1.89
C ILE A 124 3.75 -5.73 -0.57
N TYR A 125 2.42 -5.77 -0.54
CA TYR A 125 1.67 -6.15 0.65
C TYR A 125 1.57 -7.67 0.74
N ASP A 126 1.19 -8.32 -0.36
CA ASP A 126 1.06 -9.78 -0.41
C ASP A 126 1.25 -10.32 -1.84
N LEU A 127 1.51 -11.61 -1.92
CA LEU A 127 1.52 -12.37 -3.17
C LEU A 127 0.44 -13.43 -3.09
N VAL A 128 -0.47 -13.41 -4.06
CA VAL A 128 -1.68 -14.23 -4.01
C VAL A 128 -1.72 -15.12 -5.23
N ALA A 129 -1.69 -16.43 -5.02
CA ALA A 129 -1.92 -17.39 -6.08
C ALA A 129 -3.40 -17.36 -6.51
N SER A 130 -3.63 -17.29 -7.82
CA SER A 130 -4.94 -17.50 -8.42
C SER A 130 -4.86 -18.64 -9.44
N PRO A 131 -5.97 -19.39 -9.68
CA PRO A 131 -6.04 -20.35 -10.78
C PRO A 131 -5.62 -19.77 -12.14
N GLU A 132 -5.84 -18.49 -12.40
CA GLU A 132 -5.44 -17.85 -13.67
C GLU A 132 -4.07 -17.13 -13.61
N GLY A 133 -3.29 -17.38 -12.56
CA GLY A 133 -1.92 -16.88 -12.38
C GLY A 133 -1.72 -16.03 -11.13
N ASP A 134 -0.47 -15.93 -10.69
CA ASP A 134 -0.11 -15.21 -9.48
C ASP A 134 -0.42 -13.70 -9.59
N CYS A 135 -0.77 -13.11 -8.45
CA CYS A 135 -1.16 -11.72 -8.30
C CYS A 135 -0.33 -11.02 -7.22
N VAL A 136 -0.16 -9.72 -7.38
CA VAL A 136 0.52 -8.84 -6.42
C VAL A 136 -0.52 -7.92 -5.79
N ASP A 137 -0.63 -7.97 -4.47
CA ASP A 137 -1.43 -7.02 -3.72
C ASP A 137 -0.55 -5.87 -3.27
N ILE A 138 -1.03 -4.65 -3.50
CA ILE A 138 -0.53 -3.44 -2.85
C ILE A 138 -1.64 -2.82 -2.02
N VAL A 139 -1.26 -2.22 -0.90
CA VAL A 139 -2.17 -1.45 -0.05
C VAL A 139 -1.62 -0.05 0.06
N TYR A 140 -2.47 0.94 -0.23
CA TYR A 140 -2.07 2.34 -0.27
C TYR A 140 -3.12 3.23 0.40
N MET A 141 -2.68 4.41 0.82
CA MET A 141 -3.54 5.46 1.33
C MET A 141 -3.60 6.61 0.33
N THR A 142 -4.75 7.24 0.16
CA THR A 142 -4.94 8.38 -0.75
C THR A 142 -4.29 9.64 -0.18
N LEU A 143 -2.97 9.72 -0.33
CA LEU A 143 -2.13 10.86 0.05
C LEU A 143 -1.45 11.45 -1.20
N GLY A 144 -1.99 12.56 -1.71
CA GLY A 144 -1.44 13.30 -2.84
C GLY A 144 -2.10 12.96 -4.19
N ARG A 145 -1.64 13.64 -5.25
CA ARG A 145 -2.32 13.63 -6.57
C ARG A 145 -2.42 12.23 -7.18
N MET A 146 -1.30 11.49 -7.22
CA MET A 146 -1.25 10.17 -7.86
C MET A 146 -2.23 9.19 -7.22
N THR A 147 -2.16 9.07 -5.90
CA THR A 147 -2.97 8.13 -5.13
C THR A 147 -4.43 8.59 -5.05
N ALA A 148 -4.73 9.88 -5.19
CA ALA A 148 -6.11 10.37 -5.31
C ALA A 148 -6.80 9.96 -6.63
N MET A 149 -6.02 9.64 -7.68
CA MET A 149 -6.58 9.15 -8.95
C MET A 149 -6.78 7.63 -8.97
N LEU A 150 -6.01 6.88 -8.16
CA LEU A 150 -6.11 5.42 -8.14
C LEU A 150 -7.51 4.89 -7.76
N PRO A 151 -8.28 5.47 -6.82
CA PRO A 151 -9.67 5.09 -6.51
C PRO A 151 -10.58 4.92 -7.73
N GLU A 152 -10.34 5.66 -8.81
CA GLU A 152 -11.15 5.60 -10.03
C GLU A 152 -10.78 4.44 -10.96
N VAL A 153 -9.66 3.76 -10.71
CA VAL A 153 -9.24 2.59 -11.49
C VAL A 153 -10.19 1.42 -11.20
N ARG A 154 -10.72 0.80 -12.25
CA ARG A 154 -11.63 -0.35 -12.16
C ARG A 154 -10.91 -1.65 -12.56
N PRO A 155 -11.37 -2.82 -12.08
CA PRO A 155 -10.92 -4.10 -12.61
C PRO A 155 -10.99 -4.16 -14.14
N GLY A 156 -10.03 -4.85 -14.76
CA GLY A 156 -9.79 -4.87 -16.20
C GLY A 156 -8.92 -3.72 -16.73
N THR A 157 -8.74 -2.65 -15.95
CA THR A 157 -7.80 -1.57 -16.31
C THR A 157 -6.37 -2.07 -16.26
N ARG A 158 -5.52 -1.61 -17.17
CA ARG A 158 -4.08 -1.90 -17.14
C ARG A 158 -3.31 -0.73 -16.54
N LEU A 159 -2.48 -1.01 -15.53
CA LEU A 159 -1.54 -0.06 -14.96
C LEU A 159 -0.12 -0.41 -15.39
N ARG A 160 0.76 0.59 -15.57
CA ARG A 160 2.18 0.33 -15.80
C ARG A 160 2.86 0.12 -14.46
N VAL A 161 3.51 -1.03 -14.30
CA VAL A 161 4.10 -1.46 -13.03
C VAL A 161 5.50 -1.97 -13.30
N TRP A 162 6.46 -1.59 -12.45
CA TRP A 162 7.80 -2.15 -12.51
C TRP A 162 8.38 -2.52 -11.16
N GLY A 163 9.12 -3.61 -11.15
CA GLY A 163 9.75 -4.21 -9.98
C GLY A 163 9.97 -5.72 -10.14
N PRO A 164 10.29 -6.44 -9.06
CA PRO A 164 10.43 -5.92 -7.69
C PRO A 164 11.65 -5.00 -7.55
N LEU A 165 11.58 -4.03 -6.63
CA LEU A 165 12.66 -3.09 -6.32
C LEU A 165 12.96 -3.07 -4.82
N GLY A 166 14.16 -2.61 -4.48
CA GLY A 166 14.67 -2.57 -3.10
C GLY A 166 15.27 -3.90 -2.66
N ASN A 167 15.88 -3.91 -1.47
CA ASN A 167 16.69 -5.03 -1.00
C ASN A 167 15.87 -6.11 -0.28
N GLY A 168 14.64 -5.78 0.12
CA GLY A 168 13.83 -6.60 1.01
C GLY A 168 14.37 -6.65 2.44
N PHE A 169 13.66 -7.39 3.29
CA PHE A 169 14.04 -7.65 4.67
C PHE A 169 14.82 -8.95 4.79
N ARG A 170 15.86 -8.93 5.63
CA ARG A 170 16.49 -10.17 6.10
C ARG A 170 15.56 -10.82 7.12
N LEU A 171 15.25 -12.09 6.94
CA LEU A 171 14.53 -12.87 7.94
C LEU A 171 15.51 -13.23 9.07
N PRO A 172 15.38 -12.67 10.29
CA PRO A 172 16.29 -12.99 11.38
C PRO A 172 16.01 -14.39 11.93
N GLN A 173 17.06 -15.10 12.33
CA GLN A 173 16.90 -16.28 13.19
C GLN A 173 16.61 -15.79 14.62
N ALA A 174 15.34 -15.65 14.96
CA ALA A 174 14.91 -15.18 16.27
C ALA A 174 13.73 -16.02 16.78
N LYS A 175 13.69 -16.27 18.09
CA LYS A 175 12.55 -16.92 18.76
C LYS A 175 11.30 -16.03 18.76
N HIS A 176 11.51 -14.71 18.87
CA HIS A 176 10.46 -13.71 18.88
C HIS A 176 10.81 -12.61 17.87
N LEU A 177 9.86 -12.30 16.97
CA LEU A 177 9.97 -11.23 16.00
C LEU A 177 8.97 -10.12 16.38
N VAL A 178 9.47 -8.91 16.59
CA VAL A 178 8.66 -7.72 16.88
C VAL A 178 8.74 -6.79 15.67
N LEU A 179 7.59 -6.40 15.13
CA LEU A 179 7.47 -5.50 13.98
C LEU A 179 6.82 -4.20 14.43
N VAL A 180 7.48 -3.08 14.19
CA VAL A 180 7.01 -1.75 14.62
C VAL A 180 6.76 -0.88 13.40
N ALA A 181 5.53 -0.38 13.24
CA ALA A 181 5.13 0.50 12.16
C ALA A 181 4.11 1.54 12.64
N GLY A 182 4.04 2.67 11.92
CA GLY A 182 3.02 3.69 12.10
C GLY A 182 2.20 3.88 10.82
N GLY A 183 0.87 3.98 10.95
CA GLY A 183 -0.05 4.19 9.84
C GLY A 183 0.08 3.14 8.73
N ILE A 184 0.12 3.58 7.47
CA ILE A 184 0.29 2.72 6.29
C ILE A 184 1.68 2.05 6.21
N GLY A 185 2.62 2.46 7.08
CA GLY A 185 3.99 1.95 7.10
C GLY A 185 4.13 0.46 7.47
N HIS A 186 3.05 -0.20 7.90
CA HIS A 186 3.05 -1.64 8.21
C HIS A 186 2.92 -2.53 6.96
N THR A 187 2.52 -1.96 5.82
CA THR A 187 2.27 -2.70 4.57
C THR A 187 3.38 -3.66 4.11
N PRO A 188 4.69 -3.36 4.21
CA PRO A 188 5.73 -4.31 3.79
C PRO A 188 5.92 -5.50 4.75
N PHE A 189 5.27 -5.51 5.93
CA PHE A 189 5.52 -6.51 6.97
C PHE A 189 4.74 -7.80 6.83
N LEU A 190 3.63 -7.82 6.08
CA LEU A 190 2.78 -9.01 6.02
C LEU A 190 3.54 -10.22 5.44
N MET A 191 4.25 -10.04 4.32
CA MET A 191 5.10 -11.10 3.75
C MET A 191 6.20 -11.52 4.73
N LEU A 192 6.79 -10.59 5.47
CA LEU A 192 7.84 -10.91 6.45
C LEU A 192 7.28 -11.77 7.59
N ALA A 193 6.11 -11.40 8.11
CA ALA A 193 5.43 -12.16 9.16
C ALA A 193 5.02 -13.55 8.68
N LYS A 194 4.47 -13.68 7.47
CA LYS A 194 4.13 -14.99 6.88
C LYS A 194 5.36 -15.88 6.74
N ALA A 195 6.49 -15.33 6.28
CA ALA A 195 7.74 -16.06 6.17
C ALA A 195 8.29 -16.50 7.53
N ALA A 196 8.30 -15.59 8.52
CA ALA A 196 8.80 -15.87 9.87
C ALA A 196 7.96 -16.94 10.59
N LEU A 197 6.66 -16.98 10.34
CA LEU A 197 5.73 -17.98 10.88
C LEU A 197 5.72 -19.30 10.09
N GLY A 198 6.52 -19.42 9.02
CA GLY A 198 6.53 -20.60 8.15
C GLY A 198 5.25 -20.82 7.36
N ARG A 199 4.43 -19.77 7.17
CA ARG A 199 3.14 -19.84 6.44
C ARG A 199 3.29 -19.60 4.95
N ALA A 200 4.42 -19.03 4.52
CA ALA A 200 4.75 -18.83 3.11
C ALA A 200 6.26 -18.88 2.92
N GLU A 201 6.68 -19.36 1.74
CA GLU A 201 8.05 -19.22 1.26
C GLU A 201 8.07 -18.24 0.10
N TYR A 202 9.06 -17.35 0.11
CA TYR A 202 9.28 -16.36 -0.95
C TYR A 202 10.65 -16.59 -1.58
N ALA A 203 10.98 -15.82 -2.62
CA ALA A 203 12.33 -15.82 -3.17
C ALA A 203 13.37 -15.59 -2.05
N ARG A 204 14.60 -16.06 -2.27
CA ARG A 204 15.71 -15.84 -1.32
C ARG A 204 16.71 -14.88 -1.94
N GLY A 205 16.86 -13.71 -1.34
CA GLY A 205 17.94 -12.77 -1.64
C GLY A 205 18.97 -12.77 -0.52
N THR A 206 20.24 -12.55 -0.87
CA THR A 206 21.35 -12.45 0.08
C THR A 206 21.74 -10.98 0.28
N TYR A 207 20.87 -10.16 0.90
CA TYR A 207 21.30 -8.81 1.26
C TYR A 207 22.32 -8.85 2.41
N HIS A 208 23.54 -8.34 2.16
CA HIS A 208 24.53 -8.02 3.18
C HIS A 208 24.45 -6.52 3.47
N ALA A 209 23.82 -6.14 4.59
CA ALA A 209 24.01 -4.80 5.12
C ALA A 209 25.48 -4.65 5.52
N PRO A 210 26.17 -3.55 5.16
CA PRO A 210 27.44 -3.22 5.81
C PRO A 210 27.17 -3.13 7.32
N GLN A 211 27.94 -3.87 8.10
CA GLN A 211 27.86 -3.76 9.56
C GLN A 211 28.32 -2.35 9.92
N ALA A 212 27.51 -1.62 10.68
CA ALA A 212 27.98 -0.40 11.31
C ALA A 212 29.03 -0.83 12.35
N GLU A 213 30.28 -0.40 12.14
CA GLU A 213 31.35 -0.48 13.14
C GLU A 213 31.07 0.45 14.33
#